data_AF-A0A1A8PU31-F1
#
_entry.id   AF-A0A1A8PU31-F1
#
_cell.length_a   1.000
_cell.length_b   1.000
_cell.length_c   1.000
_cell.angle_alpha   90.00
_cell.angle_beta   90.00
_cell.angle_gamma   90.00
#
_symmetry.space_group_name_H-M   'P 1'
#
loop_
_entity.id
_entity.type
_entity.pdbx_description
1 polymer ?
#
loop_
_entity_poly.entity_id
_entity_poly.type
_entity_poly.pdbx_seq_one_letter_code
_entity_poly.pdbx_strand_id
1 'polypeptide(L)' 'NSVQSPPNFKQHVTEQSRLSDRMSRRLTRTYQLYSRTSGKHVQVLPNKKINAMAGDGDEHAKLIVETDTFGS' A
#
# COMPACT_ATOMS: atom_id res chain seq x y z
N ASN A 1 -31.17 -27.47 13.18
CA ASN A 1 -30.40 -26.38 12.54
C ASN A 1 -29.01 -26.28 13.15
N SER A 2 -28.01 -26.89 12.52
CA SER A 2 -26.61 -26.74 12.91
C SER A 2 -26.10 -25.39 12.42
N VAL A 3 -25.82 -24.47 13.36
CA VAL A 3 -25.20 -23.18 13.04
C VAL A 3 -23.74 -23.47 12.63
N GLN A 4 -23.43 -23.32 11.35
CA GLN A 4 -22.06 -23.46 10.86
C GLN A 4 -21.23 -22.29 11.37
N SER A 5 -20.12 -22.57 12.04
CA SER A 5 -19.18 -21.54 12.46
C SER A 5 -18.50 -20.88 11.26
N PRO A 6 -18.15 -19.59 11.33
CA PRO A 6 -17.46 -18.90 10.25
C PRO A 6 -16.12 -19.60 9.92
N PRO A 7 -15.74 -19.66 8.63
CA PRO A 7 -14.46 -20.22 8.24
C PRO A 7 -13.29 -19.42 8.84
N ASN A 8 -12.26 -20.13 9.29
CA ASN A 8 -11.03 -19.53 9.82
C ASN A 8 -9.98 -19.41 8.69
N PHE A 9 -9.68 -18.18 8.29
CA PHE A 9 -8.74 -17.89 7.20
C PHE A 9 -7.30 -17.61 7.66
N LYS A 10 -6.96 -17.77 8.95
CA LYS A 10 -5.63 -17.42 9.47
C LYS A 10 -4.50 -18.12 8.73
N GLN A 11 -4.64 -19.43 8.46
CA GLN A 11 -3.63 -20.20 7.73
C GLN A 11 -3.50 -19.71 6.28
N HIS A 12 -4.62 -19.52 5.59
CA HIS A 12 -4.65 -19.01 4.22
C HIS A 12 -3.94 -17.65 4.09
N VAL A 13 -4.25 -16.69 4.98
CA VAL A 13 -3.60 -15.38 4.99
C VAL A 13 -2.10 -15.52 5.23
N THR A 14 -1.69 -16.36 6.19
CA THR A 14 -0.28 -16.59 6.51
C THR A 14 0.49 -17.17 5.32
N GLU A 15 -0.12 -18.10 4.58
CA GLU A 15 0.48 -18.71 3.40
C GLU A 15 0.57 -17.73 2.23
N GLN A 16 -0.51 -16.98 1.96
CA GLN A 16 -0.55 -16.02 0.85
C GLN A 16 0.34 -14.78 1.12
N SER A 17 0.55 -14.37 2.37
CA SER A 17 1.47 -13.28 2.73
C SER A 17 2.95 -13.54 2.38
N ARG A 18 3.34 -14.79 2.09
CA ARG A 18 4.76 -15.14 1.86
C ARG A 18 5.30 -14.68 0.52
N LEU A 19 4.43 -14.53 -0.47
CA LEU A 19 4.78 -14.21 -1.85
C LEU A 19 3.76 -13.22 -2.42
N SER A 20 4.13 -12.56 -3.51
CA SER A 20 3.21 -11.69 -4.26
C SER A 20 1.99 -12.49 -4.75
N ASP A 21 0.78 -11.96 -4.52
CA ASP A 21 -0.44 -12.56 -5.03
C ASP A 21 -0.56 -12.30 -6.54
N ARG A 22 -0.47 -13.38 -7.33
CA ARG A 22 -0.55 -13.34 -8.80
C ARG A 22 -1.92 -13.75 -9.34
N MET A 23 -2.83 -14.17 -8.47
CA MET A 23 -4.14 -14.71 -8.85
C MET A 23 -5.25 -13.68 -8.63
N SER A 24 -5.10 -12.81 -7.63
CA SER A 24 -6.07 -11.77 -7.33
C SER A 24 -5.79 -10.47 -8.08
N ARG A 25 -6.85 -9.68 -8.31
CA ARG A 25 -6.68 -8.28 -8.73
C ARG A 25 -6.10 -7.47 -7.57
N ARG A 26 -4.90 -6.92 -7.75
CA ARG A 26 -4.24 -6.08 -6.74
C ARG A 26 -4.99 -4.75 -6.55
N LEU A 27 -5.17 -4.34 -5.30
CA LEU A 27 -5.84 -3.09 -4.95
C LEU A 27 -4.87 -1.93 -5.14
N THR A 28 -5.30 -0.90 -5.84
CA THR A 28 -4.53 0.33 -6.03
C THR A 28 -5.19 1.50 -5.30
N ARG A 29 -4.40 2.31 -4.61
CA ARG A 29 -4.82 3.56 -3.96
C ARG A 29 -3.92 4.71 -4.40
N THR A 30 -4.47 5.91 -4.44
CA THR A 30 -3.72 7.12 -4.79
C THR A 30 -3.79 8.11 -3.65
N TYR A 31 -2.64 8.50 -3.12
CA TYR A 31 -2.54 9.43 -2.00
C TYR A 31 -1.15 10.07 -1.91
N GLN A 32 -0.99 11.06 -1.04
CA GLN A 32 0.29 11.66 -0.69
C GLN A 32 0.76 11.14 0.67
N LEU A 33 2.05 10.84 0.81
CA LEU A 33 2.63 10.41 2.08
C LEU A 33 3.20 11.61 2.82
N TYR A 34 2.56 12.02 3.91
CA TYR A 34 3.03 13.10 4.77
C TYR A 34 4.14 12.63 5.71
N SER A 35 5.25 13.35 5.74
CA SER A 35 6.36 13.13 6.67
C SER A 35 6.21 14.03 7.89
N ARG A 36 5.99 13.41 9.07
CA ARG A 36 5.85 14.14 10.34
C ARG A 36 7.07 14.99 10.69
N THR A 37 8.29 14.53 10.37
CA THR A 37 9.54 15.25 10.68
C THR A 37 9.72 16.50 9.81
N SER A 38 9.37 16.42 8.53
CA SER A 38 9.58 17.53 7.60
C SER A 38 8.38 18.47 7.48
N GLY A 39 7.18 18.02 7.87
CA GLY A 39 5.94 18.75 7.68
C GLY A 39 5.47 18.80 6.22
N LYS A 40 6.01 17.92 5.35
CA LYS A 40 5.83 17.95 3.89
C LYS A 40 5.59 16.55 3.32
N HIS A 41 5.33 16.47 2.01
CA HIS A 41 4.99 15.21 1.35
C HIS A 41 6.21 14.55 0.67
N VAL A 42 6.22 13.20 0.69
CA VAL A 42 7.17 12.37 -0.06
C VAL A 42 6.91 12.52 -1.56
N GLN A 43 7.98 12.69 -2.33
CA GLN A 43 7.93 12.82 -3.78
C GLN A 43 9.05 12.04 -4.47
N VAL A 44 8.81 11.68 -5.73
CA VAL A 44 9.80 11.10 -6.65
C VAL A 44 9.99 12.05 -7.82
N LEU A 45 11.17 12.66 -7.90
CA LEU A 45 11.49 13.64 -8.94
C LEU A 45 11.89 12.95 -10.26
N PRO A 46 11.84 13.66 -11.41
CA PRO A 46 12.21 13.10 -12.72
C PRO A 46 13.64 12.54 -12.79
N ASN A 47 14.55 13.06 -11.97
CA ASN A 47 15.93 12.58 -11.86
C ASN A 47 16.08 11.37 -10.91
N LYS A 48 14.98 10.69 -10.57
CA LYS A 48 14.90 9.55 -9.64
C LYS A 48 15.27 9.88 -8.20
N LYS A 49 15.41 11.16 -7.84
CA LYS A 49 15.66 11.57 -6.45
C LYS A 49 14.36 11.47 -5.64
N ILE A 50 14.45 10.87 -4.46
CA ILE A 50 13.36 10.73 -3.51
C ILE A 50 13.64 11.63 -2.31
N ASN A 51 12.65 12.40 -1.87
CA ASN A 51 12.72 13.19 -0.63
C ASN A 51 11.31 13.50 -0.10
N ALA A 52 11.21 14.14 1.05
CA ALA A 52 9.95 14.59 1.66
C ALA A 52 9.87 16.12 1.76
N MET A 53 9.94 16.81 0.62
CA MET A 53 9.92 18.27 0.57
C MET A 53 8.82 18.86 -0.32
N ALA A 54 7.93 18.02 -0.85
CA ALA A 54 6.84 18.48 -1.71
C ALA A 54 5.75 19.22 -0.92
N GLY A 55 5.13 20.19 -1.60
CA GLY A 55 3.91 20.83 -1.11
C GLY A 55 2.70 19.88 -1.14
N ASP A 56 1.62 20.27 -0.48
CA ASP A 56 0.32 19.60 -0.67
C ASP A 56 -0.15 19.77 -2.12
N GLY A 57 -0.69 18.70 -2.72
CA GLY A 57 -1.14 18.71 -4.12
C GLY A 57 -0.05 18.63 -5.19
N ASP A 58 1.24 18.54 -4.82
CA ASP A 58 2.34 18.40 -5.79
C ASP A 58 2.19 17.13 -6.65
N GLU A 59 2.41 17.26 -7.96
CA GLU A 59 2.28 16.17 -8.93
C GLU A 59 3.26 15.02 -8.65
N HIS A 60 4.51 15.36 -8.27
CA HIS A 60 5.54 14.37 -7.95
C HIS A 60 5.31 13.69 -6.59
N ALA A 61 4.38 14.20 -5.78
CA ALA A 61 3.96 13.61 -4.51
C ALA A 61 2.70 12.74 -4.61
N LYS A 62 2.05 12.68 -5.79
CA LYS A 62 0.88 11.83 -6.02
C LYS A 62 1.31 10.38 -6.24
N LEU A 63 1.34 9.61 -5.16
CA LEU A 63 1.81 8.22 -5.19
C LEU A 63 0.66 7.27 -5.52
N ILE A 64 0.97 6.29 -6.37
CA ILE A 64 0.11 5.14 -6.65
C ILE A 64 0.67 3.97 -5.83
N VAL A 65 -0.12 3.46 -4.89
CA VAL A 65 0.26 2.35 -4.03
C VAL A 65 -0.61 1.15 -4.37
N GLU A 66 0.04 0.11 -4.88
CA GLU A 66 -0.57 -1.17 -5.24
C GLU A 66 -0.22 -2.21 -4.17
N THR A 67 -1.22 -2.91 -3.65
CA THR A 67 -1.03 -3.99 -2.66
C THR A 67 -0.35 -5.18 -3.33
N ASP A 68 0.73 -5.71 -2.77
CA ASP A 68 1.39 -6.90 -3.32
C ASP A 68 0.76 -8.21 -2.82
N THR A 69 0.51 -8.28 -1.51
CA THR A 69 -0.15 -9.40 -0.82
C THR A 69 -0.70 -8.93 0.53
N PHE A 70 -1.24 -9.82 1.36
CA PHE A 70 -1.69 -9.48 2.70
C PHE A 70 -0.55 -9.00 3.60
N GLY A 71 -0.78 -7.90 4.34
CA GLY A 71 0.20 -7.34 5.28
C GLY A 71 1.30 -6.48 4.63
N SER A 72 1.14 -6.14 3.34
CA SER A 72 1.99 -5.19 2.61
C SER A 72 1.59 -3.73 2.83
#